data_AF-A0A914X5Z9-F1
#
_entry.id   AF-A0A914X5Z9-F1
#
_cell.length_a   1.000
_cell.length_b   1.000
_cell.length_c   1.000
_cell.angle_alpha   90.00
_cell.angle_beta   90.00
_cell.angle_gamma   90.00
#
_symmetry.space_group_name_H-M   'P 1'
#
loop_
_entity.id
_entity.type
_entity.pdbx_description
1 polymer ?
#
loop_
_entity_poly.entity_id
_entity_poly.type
_entity_poly.pdbx_seq_one_letter_code
_entity_poly.pdbx_strand_id
1 'polypeptide(L)'
;MNSSTFVTSCRDHPSNAYWNNATNQPDQSIANAPVLPGFLTYSVAGATSSIFNIICILIFITKKELREKYLLFAVLAFANLINTVFMLTAGTLRRHLIYNNQYMQLISTFECLKYPNPHLHLLGGQLPAVVLIAIDIERLVAVYRPVFYKVHINYRARIYIVLFCFIIVIISQLFGYLTINLFVYIVMKRDFRNHLLMSISFGALKPYLRMTNDVRMARSTHTGAQRMSYSGIHKRSVPSSSRVAF
;
A
#
# COMPACT_ATOMS: atom_id res chain seq x y z
N MET A 1 13.48 12.90 10.84
CA MET A 1 13.30 11.95 9.73
C MET A 1 11.98 11.23 9.95
N ASN A 2 10.91 11.71 9.32
CA ASN A 2 9.58 11.13 9.46
C ASN A 2 9.44 9.98 8.46
N SER A 3 9.62 8.75 8.95
CA SER A 3 9.29 7.53 8.22
C SER A 3 7.78 7.35 8.22
N SER A 4 7.11 7.93 7.21
CA SER A 4 5.66 7.81 7.03
C SER A 4 5.36 7.21 5.66
N THR A 5 4.90 5.95 5.69
CA THR A 5 3.94 5.36 4.75
C THR A 5 4.25 5.48 3.25
N PHE A 6 5.05 4.57 2.72
CA PHE A 6 4.98 4.16 1.31
C PHE A 6 4.13 2.90 1.18
N VAL A 7 2.82 3.07 1.35
CA VAL A 7 1.84 2.13 0.79
C VAL A 7 1.61 2.59 -0.64
N THR A 8 2.05 1.82 -1.63
CA THR A 8 1.51 1.85 -3.00
C THR A 8 -0.01 1.88 -2.88
N SER A 9 -0.60 3.07 -3.05
CA SER A 9 -1.87 3.43 -2.47
C SER A 9 -3.05 2.74 -3.16
N CYS A 10 -3.34 1.53 -2.72
CA CYS A 10 -4.67 0.95 -2.77
C CYS A 10 -5.39 1.52 -1.55
N ARG A 11 -5.70 2.83 -1.61
CA ARG A 11 -6.41 3.54 -0.54
C ARG A 11 -7.87 3.14 -0.64
N ASP A 12 -8.37 2.45 0.37
CA ASP A 12 -9.79 2.18 0.48
C ASP A 12 -10.58 3.51 0.48
N HIS A 13 -11.66 3.51 -0.29
CA HIS A 13 -12.61 4.61 -0.47
C HIS A 13 -12.86 5.43 0.81
N PRO A 14 -12.58 6.75 0.84
CA PRO A 14 -13.51 7.67 1.47
C PRO A 14 -14.71 7.86 0.52
N SER A 15 -15.90 7.83 1.10
CA SER A 15 -17.21 7.93 0.47
C SER A 15 -17.30 8.96 -0.66
N ASN A 16 -18.04 8.58 -1.71
CA ASN A 16 -18.26 9.22 -3.02
C ASN A 16 -18.75 10.69 -3.04
N ALA A 17 -18.69 11.44 -1.94
CA ALA A 17 -19.27 12.77 -1.85
C ALA A 17 -18.39 13.89 -2.43
N TYR A 18 -17.07 13.68 -2.62
CA TYR A 18 -16.15 14.75 -3.02
C TYR A 18 -15.82 14.81 -4.52
N TRP A 19 -16.14 13.76 -5.29
CA TRP A 19 -15.73 13.67 -6.72
C TRP A 19 -16.80 14.13 -7.71
N ASN A 20 -18.06 14.27 -7.30
CA ASN A 20 -19.16 14.59 -8.22
C ASN A 20 -19.20 16.05 -8.70
N ASN A 21 -18.35 16.93 -8.15
CA ASN A 21 -18.26 18.34 -8.57
C ASN A 21 -16.98 18.69 -9.35
N ALA A 22 -16.09 17.73 -9.60
CA ALA A 22 -14.92 17.94 -10.45
C ALA A 22 -15.32 17.90 -11.93
N THR A 23 -15.78 19.05 -12.43
CA THR A 23 -16.21 19.26 -13.81
C THR A 23 -15.00 19.38 -14.75
N ASN A 24 -14.81 18.36 -15.60
CA ASN A 24 -14.30 18.36 -16.98
C ASN A 24 -13.14 19.29 -17.44
N GLN A 25 -12.30 19.83 -16.58
CA GLN A 25 -11.00 20.37 -16.99
C GLN A 25 -9.86 19.48 -16.48
N PRO A 26 -8.98 18.95 -17.36
CA PRO A 26 -7.75 18.33 -16.93
C PRO A 26 -6.87 19.43 -16.33
N ASP A 27 -6.98 19.61 -15.02
CA ASP A 27 -6.17 20.55 -14.27
C ASP A 27 -4.69 20.19 -14.45
N GLN A 28 -4.02 20.89 -15.37
CA GLN A 28 -2.56 20.82 -15.59
C GLN A 28 -1.75 21.14 -14.32
N SER A 29 -2.41 21.61 -13.25
CA SER A 29 -1.82 21.82 -11.93
C SER A 29 -1.33 20.52 -11.28
N ILE A 30 -1.84 19.35 -11.67
CA ILE A 30 -1.39 18.05 -11.13
C ILE A 30 -0.04 17.63 -11.74
N ALA A 31 0.23 17.98 -13.00
CA ALA A 31 1.52 17.68 -13.64
C ALA A 31 2.69 18.46 -13.00
N ASN A 32 2.40 19.63 -12.42
CA ASN A 32 3.36 20.46 -11.69
C ASN A 32 3.40 20.15 -10.19
N ALA A 33 2.58 19.21 -9.70
CA ALA A 33 2.61 18.80 -8.31
C ALA A 33 3.95 18.10 -7.99
N PRO A 34 4.48 18.21 -6.76
CA PRO A 34 5.78 17.69 -6.33
C PRO A 34 5.91 16.14 -6.36
N VAL A 35 4.96 15.44 -6.98
CA VAL A 35 4.93 13.98 -7.14
C VAL A 35 5.83 13.47 -8.27
N LEU A 36 6.00 14.25 -9.35
CA LEU A 36 6.79 13.83 -10.51
C LEU A 36 8.30 13.68 -10.21
N PRO A 37 8.95 14.63 -9.48
CA PRO A 37 10.34 14.49 -9.08
C PRO A 37 10.57 13.23 -8.22
N GLY A 38 9.59 12.86 -7.40
CA GLY A 38 9.62 11.64 -6.59
C GLY A 38 9.77 10.41 -7.48
N PHE A 39 8.87 10.21 -8.44
CA PHE A 39 8.90 9.03 -9.32
C PHE A 39 10.18 8.95 -10.17
N LEU A 40 10.68 10.09 -10.65
CA LEU A 40 11.96 10.14 -11.37
C LEU A 40 13.12 9.68 -10.49
N THR A 41 13.17 10.15 -9.23
CA THR A 41 14.20 9.77 -8.27
C THR A 41 14.17 8.27 -8.00
N TYR A 42 12.99 7.67 -7.85
CA TYR A 42 12.83 6.21 -7.69
C TYR A 42 13.35 5.42 -8.89
N SER A 43 13.01 5.85 -10.12
CA SER A 43 13.47 5.17 -11.34
C SER A 43 14.98 5.28 -11.53
N VAL A 44 15.56 6.47 -11.31
CA VAL A 44 17.01 6.67 -11.46
C VAL A 44 17.77 5.89 -10.39
N ALA A 45 17.38 5.99 -9.11
CA ALA A 45 18.02 5.25 -8.03
C ALA A 45 17.92 3.73 -8.20
N GLY A 46 16.75 3.25 -8.64
CA GLY A 46 16.53 1.84 -9.00
C GLY A 46 17.49 1.39 -10.11
N ALA A 47 17.52 2.11 -11.23
CA ALA A 47 18.39 1.79 -12.36
C ALA A 47 19.88 1.76 -11.99
N THR A 48 20.38 2.80 -11.31
CA THR A 48 21.80 2.85 -10.90
C THR A 48 22.13 1.71 -9.94
N SER A 49 21.28 1.45 -8.95
CA SER A 49 21.53 0.39 -7.98
C SER A 49 21.41 -1.01 -8.61
N SER A 50 20.51 -1.22 -9.57
CA SER A 50 20.46 -2.49 -10.32
C SER A 50 21.76 -2.75 -11.07
N ILE A 51 22.35 -1.75 -11.73
CA ILE A 51 23.64 -1.89 -12.45
C ILE A 51 24.73 -2.34 -11.49
N PHE A 52 24.89 -1.68 -10.33
CA PHE A 52 25.90 -2.07 -9.35
C PHE A 52 25.68 -3.48 -8.79
N ASN A 53 24.43 -3.86 -8.49
CA ASN A 53 24.13 -5.21 -8.00
C ASN A 53 24.41 -6.28 -9.06
N ILE A 54 24.13 -6.02 -10.34
CA ILE A 54 24.47 -6.92 -11.45
C ILE A 54 25.99 -7.11 -11.54
N ILE A 55 26.77 -6.02 -11.46
CA ILE A 55 28.24 -6.10 -11.45
C ILE A 55 28.74 -6.95 -10.29
N CYS A 56 28.21 -6.75 -9.08
CA CYS A 56 28.56 -7.58 -7.91
C CYS A 56 28.26 -9.06 -8.14
N ILE A 57 27.08 -9.39 -8.66
CA ILE A 57 26.68 -10.77 -8.96
C ILE A 57 27.63 -11.39 -9.99
N LEU A 58 27.97 -10.67 -11.06
CA LEU A 58 28.91 -11.13 -12.07
C LEU A 58 30.28 -11.44 -11.46
N ILE A 59 30.82 -10.54 -10.62
CA ILE A 59 32.11 -10.75 -9.94
C ILE A 59 32.08 -12.04 -9.09
N PHE A 60 31.00 -12.27 -8.33
CA PHE A 60 30.87 -13.47 -7.50
C PHE A 60 30.72 -14.75 -8.34
N ILE A 61 30.05 -14.69 -9.50
CA ILE A 61 29.87 -15.86 -10.38
C ILE A 61 31.18 -16.21 -11.11
N THR A 62 31.94 -15.22 -11.57
CA THR A 62 33.15 -15.44 -12.37
C THR A 62 34.30 -16.08 -11.58
N LYS A 63 34.44 -15.76 -10.28
CA LYS A 63 35.56 -16.24 -9.45
C LYS A 63 35.10 -17.36 -8.50
N LYS A 64 35.49 -18.60 -8.79
CA LYS A 64 35.14 -19.79 -7.97
C LYS A 64 35.50 -19.60 -6.48
N GLU A 65 36.69 -19.08 -6.20
CA GLU A 65 37.15 -18.84 -4.84
C GLU A 65 36.28 -17.83 -4.08
N LEU A 66 35.80 -16.79 -4.78
CA LEU A 66 34.90 -15.80 -4.18
C LEU A 66 33.51 -16.40 -3.96
N ARG A 67 33.01 -17.22 -4.88
CA ARG A 67 31.69 -17.86 -4.75
C ARG A 67 31.60 -18.72 -3.50
N GLU A 68 32.65 -19.49 -3.20
CA GLU A 68 32.67 -20.34 -2.02
C GLU A 68 32.78 -19.52 -0.73
N LYS A 69 33.58 -18.45 -0.75
CA LYS A 69 33.87 -17.61 0.43
C LYS A 69 32.80 -16.56 0.73
N TYR A 70 32.13 -16.01 -0.27
CA TYR A 70 31.22 -14.86 -0.17
C TYR A 70 29.81 -15.16 -0.68
N LEU A 71 29.36 -16.41 -0.57
CA LEU A 71 28.03 -16.84 -1.03
C LEU A 71 26.90 -15.95 -0.47
N LEU A 72 26.92 -15.63 0.83
CA LEU A 72 25.89 -14.80 1.45
C LEU A 72 25.87 -13.36 0.91
N PHE A 73 27.03 -12.80 0.54
CA PHE A 73 27.10 -11.49 -0.13
C PHE A 73 26.56 -11.53 -1.55
N ALA A 74 26.79 -12.63 -2.28
CA ALA A 74 26.20 -12.82 -3.60
C ALA A 74 24.66 -12.89 -3.53
N VAL A 75 24.13 -13.61 -2.53
CA VAL A 75 22.69 -13.66 -2.27
C VAL A 75 22.13 -12.30 -1.84
N LEU A 76 22.87 -11.54 -1.03
CA LEU A 76 22.49 -10.18 -0.64
C LEU A 76 22.42 -9.25 -1.86
N ALA A 77 23.41 -9.31 -2.76
CA ALA A 77 23.39 -8.56 -4.02
C ALA A 77 22.20 -8.94 -4.90
N PHE A 78 21.86 -10.22 -4.97
CA PHE A 78 20.67 -10.71 -5.67
C PHE A 78 19.36 -10.20 -5.03
N ALA A 79 19.26 -10.23 -3.69
CA ALA A 79 18.10 -9.71 -2.97
C ALA A 79 17.92 -8.20 -3.20
N ASN A 80 19.02 -7.44 -3.16
CA ASN A 80 19.03 -6.02 -3.50
C ASN A 80 18.67 -5.77 -4.96
N LEU A 81 19.09 -6.64 -5.88
CA LEU A 81 18.69 -6.56 -7.29
C LEU A 81 17.17 -6.67 -7.43
N ILE A 82 16.52 -7.64 -6.79
CA ILE A 82 15.04 -7.77 -6.80
C ILE A 82 14.38 -6.47 -6.31
N ASN A 83 14.85 -5.92 -5.20
CA ASN A 83 14.31 -4.68 -4.63
C ASN A 83 14.44 -3.49 -5.60
N THR A 84 15.62 -3.35 -6.22
CA THR A 84 15.91 -2.22 -7.13
C THR A 84 15.16 -2.35 -8.45
N VAL A 85 14.98 -3.57 -8.97
CA VAL A 85 14.12 -3.85 -10.12
C VAL A 85 12.67 -3.48 -9.80
N PHE A 86 12.18 -3.78 -8.59
CA PHE A 86 10.87 -3.33 -8.16
C PHE A 86 10.76 -1.79 -8.13
N MET A 87 11.75 -1.09 -7.57
CA MET A 87 11.74 0.39 -7.55
C MET A 87 11.73 0.97 -8.97
N LEU A 88 12.50 0.37 -9.88
CA LEU A 88 12.54 0.76 -11.28
C LEU A 88 11.18 0.58 -11.96
N THR A 89 10.58 -0.62 -11.86
CA THR A 89 9.28 -0.92 -12.49
C THR A 89 8.13 -0.13 -11.87
N ALA A 90 8.15 0.11 -10.55
CA ALA A 90 7.16 0.95 -9.89
C ALA A 90 7.23 2.41 -10.36
N GLY A 91 8.45 2.95 -10.53
CA GLY A 91 8.65 4.30 -11.04
C GLY A 91 8.22 4.46 -12.50
N THR A 92 8.58 3.50 -13.37
CA THR A 92 8.19 3.55 -14.80
C THR A 92 6.69 3.35 -14.99
N LEU A 93 6.07 2.42 -14.26
CA LEU A 93 4.63 2.17 -14.33
C LEU A 93 3.83 3.41 -13.89
N ARG A 94 4.19 4.04 -12.76
CA ARG A 94 3.51 5.26 -12.30
C ARG A 94 3.64 6.40 -13.31
N ARG A 95 4.82 6.55 -13.90
CA ARG A 95 5.05 7.56 -14.95
C ARG A 95 4.20 7.27 -16.19
N HIS A 96 4.09 6.01 -16.61
CA HIS A 96 3.23 5.59 -17.72
C HIS A 96 1.75 5.89 -17.45
N LEU A 97 1.25 5.58 -16.24
CA LEU A 97 -0.13 5.87 -15.85
C LEU A 97 -0.46 7.37 -15.84
N ILE A 98 0.51 8.22 -15.47
CA ILE A 98 0.36 9.69 -15.51
C ILE A 98 0.27 10.16 -16.97
N TYR A 99 1.16 9.69 -17.84
CA TYR A 99 1.14 10.08 -19.26
C TYR A 99 -0.16 9.67 -19.97
N ASN A 100 -0.76 8.53 -19.58
CA ASN A 100 -2.02 8.06 -20.15
C ASN A 100 -3.26 8.68 -19.48
N ASN A 101 -3.11 9.59 -18.50
CA ASN A 101 -4.21 10.11 -17.68
C ASN A 101 -5.01 9.02 -16.93
N GLN A 102 -4.40 7.86 -16.67
CA GLN A 102 -5.02 6.72 -15.97
C GLN A 102 -4.63 6.64 -14.49
N TYR A 103 -3.78 7.55 -14.01
CA TYR A 103 -3.29 7.54 -12.63
C TYR A 103 -4.40 7.64 -11.57
N MET A 104 -5.53 8.27 -11.90
CA MET A 104 -6.66 8.44 -11.00
C MET A 104 -7.70 7.31 -11.09
N GLN A 105 -7.45 6.24 -11.85
CA GLN A 105 -8.37 5.11 -11.89
C GLN A 105 -8.38 4.39 -10.54
N LEU A 106 -9.58 4.32 -9.93
CA LEU A 106 -9.77 3.58 -8.70
C LEU A 106 -9.69 2.09 -9.01
N ILE A 107 -8.74 1.41 -8.37
CA ILE A 107 -8.56 -0.04 -8.45
C ILE A 107 -8.92 -0.62 -7.09
N SER A 108 -9.70 -1.70 -7.08
CA SER A 108 -10.05 -2.38 -5.83
C SER A 108 -8.82 -3.05 -5.19
N THR A 109 -8.79 -3.15 -3.86
CA THR A 109 -7.68 -3.78 -3.12
C THR A 109 -7.45 -5.23 -3.55
N PHE A 110 -8.50 -5.95 -3.95
CA PHE A 110 -8.38 -7.31 -4.50
C PHE A 110 -7.77 -7.36 -5.89
N GLU A 111 -8.05 -6.39 -6.76
CA GLU A 111 -7.39 -6.29 -8.06
C GLU A 111 -5.93 -5.87 -7.93
N CYS A 112 -5.64 -4.99 -6.97
CA CYS A 112 -4.29 -4.57 -6.60
C CYS A 112 -3.39 -5.76 -6.22
N LEU A 113 -3.92 -6.72 -5.44
CA LEU A 113 -3.20 -7.93 -5.03
C LEU A 113 -2.89 -8.92 -6.18
N LYS A 114 -3.63 -8.84 -7.30
CA LYS A 114 -3.37 -9.67 -8.49
C LYS A 114 -2.12 -9.22 -9.25
N TYR A 115 -1.69 -7.97 -9.08
CA TYR A 115 -0.48 -7.49 -9.72
C TYR A 115 0.77 -8.09 -9.05
N PRO A 116 1.83 -8.40 -9.81
CA PRO A 116 3.06 -8.96 -9.24
C PRO A 116 3.83 -7.96 -8.38
N ASN A 117 3.65 -6.66 -8.61
CA ASN A 117 4.38 -5.58 -7.94
C ASN A 117 4.38 -5.66 -6.39
N PRO A 118 3.24 -5.79 -5.69
CA PRO A 118 3.23 -5.94 -4.23
C PRO A 118 4.03 -7.15 -3.74
N HIS A 119 3.98 -8.29 -4.46
CA HIS A 119 4.75 -9.49 -4.11
C HIS A 119 6.25 -9.24 -4.23
N LEU A 120 6.69 -8.65 -5.35
CA LEU A 120 8.09 -8.27 -5.55
C LEU A 120 8.58 -7.24 -4.53
N HIS A 121 7.73 -6.29 -4.14
CA HIS A 121 8.08 -5.31 -3.12
C HIS A 121 8.37 -5.97 -1.79
N LEU A 122 7.49 -6.88 -1.36
CA LEU A 122 7.59 -7.52 -0.05
C LEU A 122 8.80 -8.47 -0.02
N LEU A 123 9.06 -9.20 -1.12
CA LEU A 123 10.26 -10.04 -1.26
C LEU A 123 11.55 -9.20 -1.26
N GLY A 124 11.58 -8.13 -2.06
CA GLY A 124 12.74 -7.24 -2.17
C GLY A 124 13.05 -6.48 -0.89
N GLY A 125 12.05 -6.19 -0.04
CA GLY A 125 12.27 -5.54 1.25
C GLY A 125 12.77 -6.48 2.35
N GLN A 126 12.20 -7.68 2.45
CA GLN A 126 12.49 -8.60 3.55
C GLN A 126 13.76 -9.43 3.35
N LEU A 127 13.99 -9.91 2.12
CA LEU A 127 15.09 -10.82 1.84
C LEU A 127 16.48 -10.20 2.16
N PRO A 128 16.78 -8.94 1.78
CA PRO A 128 18.05 -8.31 2.15
C PRO A 128 18.25 -8.22 3.67
N ALA A 129 17.19 -7.91 4.42
CA ALA A 129 17.25 -7.77 5.87
C ALA A 129 17.58 -9.12 6.56
N VAL A 130 16.90 -10.20 6.16
CA VAL A 130 17.15 -11.54 6.71
C VAL A 130 18.56 -12.03 6.37
N VAL A 131 19.00 -11.82 5.12
CA VAL A 131 20.35 -12.22 4.70
C VAL A 131 21.43 -11.40 5.42
N LEU A 132 21.19 -10.11 5.66
CA LEU A 132 22.13 -9.26 6.41
C LEU A 132 22.30 -9.76 7.86
N ILE A 133 21.19 -10.11 8.54
CA ILE A 133 21.24 -10.72 9.88
C ILE A 133 22.03 -12.03 9.85
N ALA A 134 21.83 -12.87 8.83
CA ALA A 134 22.59 -14.12 8.69
C ALA A 134 24.10 -13.88 8.50
N ILE A 135 24.48 -12.85 7.73
CA ILE A 135 25.89 -12.42 7.57
C ILE A 135 26.47 -11.97 8.91
N ASP A 136 25.72 -11.17 9.67
CA ASP A 136 26.19 -10.67 10.97
C ASP A 136 26.36 -11.80 11.98
N ILE A 137 25.43 -12.76 12.03
CA ILE A 137 25.57 -13.97 12.85
C ILE A 137 26.78 -14.79 12.42
N GLU A 138 26.99 -15.00 11.12
CA GLU A 138 28.16 -15.72 10.61
C GLU A 138 29.46 -15.06 11.07
N ARG A 139 29.55 -13.73 10.94
CA ARG A 139 30.70 -12.94 11.39
C ARG A 139 30.91 -13.01 12.90
N LEU A 140 29.82 -12.97 13.66
CA LEU A 140 29.85 -13.09 15.12
C LEU A 140 30.44 -14.44 15.55
N VAL A 141 29.98 -15.54 14.92
CA VAL A 141 30.50 -16.89 15.19
C VAL A 141 31.97 -17.02 14.82
N ALA A 142 32.39 -16.41 13.70
CA ALA A 142 33.79 -16.41 13.27
C ALA A 142 34.72 -15.72 14.29
N VAL A 143 34.26 -14.61 14.89
CA VAL A 143 35.02 -13.86 15.90
C VAL A 143 35.08 -14.60 17.24
N TYR A 144 33.93 -15.07 17.75
CA TYR A 144 33.90 -15.69 19.08
C TYR A 144 34.44 -17.13 19.11
N ARG A 145 34.29 -17.90 18.02
CA ARG A 145 34.70 -19.32 17.97
C ARG A 145 35.33 -19.70 16.62
N PRO A 146 36.55 -19.22 16.32
CA PRO A 146 37.20 -19.42 15.02
C PRO A 146 37.46 -20.90 14.68
N VAL A 147 37.80 -21.72 15.68
CA VAL A 147 38.02 -23.17 15.48
C VAL A 147 36.71 -23.87 15.09
N PHE A 148 35.61 -23.55 15.78
CA PHE A 148 34.28 -24.08 15.47
C PHE A 148 33.85 -23.66 14.06
N TYR A 149 34.04 -22.38 13.74
CA TYR A 149 33.72 -21.81 12.43
C TYR A 149 34.44 -22.56 11.29
N LYS A 150 35.75 -22.77 11.41
CA LYS A 150 36.55 -23.49 10.40
C LYS A 150 36.07 -24.93 10.18
N VAL A 151 35.61 -25.61 11.21
CA VAL A 151 35.19 -27.02 11.13
C VAL A 151 33.76 -27.16 10.60
N HIS A 152 32.83 -26.29 11.02
CA HIS A 152 31.39 -26.47 10.77
C HIS A 152 30.85 -25.60 9.62
N ILE A 153 31.41 -24.42 9.38
CA ILE A 153 30.92 -23.48 8.35
C ILE A 153 31.59 -23.76 7.01
N ASN A 154 31.16 -24.86 6.38
CA ASN A 154 31.54 -25.21 5.02
C ASN A 154 30.60 -24.55 3.99
N TYR A 155 30.97 -24.63 2.70
CA TYR A 155 30.13 -24.14 1.59
C TYR A 155 28.69 -24.70 1.64
N ARG A 156 28.53 -25.98 1.98
CA ARG A 156 27.20 -26.62 2.17
C ARG A 156 26.39 -26.00 3.30
N ALA A 157 27.03 -25.69 4.43
CA ALA A 157 26.37 -25.03 5.57
C ALA A 157 25.84 -23.65 5.17
N ARG A 158 26.60 -22.88 4.38
CA ARG A 158 26.16 -21.59 3.85
C ARG A 158 24.98 -21.72 2.90
N ILE A 159 24.94 -22.75 2.06
CA ILE A 159 23.75 -23.05 1.23
C ILE A 159 22.54 -23.31 2.12
N TYR A 160 22.67 -24.10 3.20
CA TYR A 160 21.55 -24.34 4.12
C TYR A 160 21.09 -23.05 4.82
N ILE A 161 22.02 -22.16 5.21
CA ILE A 161 21.67 -20.84 5.76
C ILE A 161 20.88 -20.02 4.74
N VAL A 162 21.31 -19.98 3.47
CA VAL A 162 20.60 -19.27 2.39
C VAL A 162 19.20 -19.85 2.21
N LEU A 163 19.06 -21.18 2.10
CA LEU A 163 17.76 -21.84 1.96
C LEU A 163 16.84 -21.52 3.15
N PHE A 164 17.39 -21.55 4.37
CA PHE A 164 16.67 -21.17 5.58
C PHE A 164 16.18 -19.72 5.55
N CYS A 165 17.00 -18.78 5.06
CA CYS A 165 16.59 -17.38 4.87
C CYS A 165 15.40 -17.27 3.89
N PHE A 166 15.44 -17.99 2.76
CA PHE A 166 14.33 -18.03 1.81
C PHE A 166 13.06 -18.61 2.45
N ILE A 167 13.17 -19.71 3.20
CA ILE A 167 12.03 -20.32 3.90
C ILE A 167 11.40 -19.35 4.90
N ILE A 168 12.21 -18.64 5.70
CA ILE A 168 11.71 -17.61 6.64
C ILE A 168 10.93 -16.53 5.90
N VAL A 169 11.47 -16.02 4.79
CA VAL A 169 10.80 -14.98 4.00
C VAL A 169 9.48 -15.53 3.47
N ILE A 170 9.45 -16.72 2.85
CA ILE A 170 8.21 -17.30 2.33
C ILE A 170 7.16 -17.51 3.43
N ILE A 171 7.55 -18.02 4.61
CA ILE A 171 6.63 -18.17 5.76
C ILE A 171 6.09 -16.80 6.22
N SER A 172 6.96 -15.79 6.31
CA SER A 172 6.57 -14.43 6.67
C SER A 172 5.57 -13.83 5.67
N GLN A 173 5.77 -14.07 4.38
CA GLN A 173 4.86 -13.65 3.31
C GLN A 173 3.49 -14.32 3.46
N LEU A 174 3.46 -15.64 3.62
CA LEU A 174 2.23 -16.40 3.82
C LEU A 174 1.45 -15.92 5.05
N PHE A 175 2.16 -15.65 6.15
CA PHE A 175 1.55 -15.07 7.34
C PHE A 175 0.99 -13.66 7.10
N GLY A 176 1.72 -12.83 6.34
CA GLY A 176 1.24 -11.52 5.88
C GLY A 176 -0.04 -11.62 5.05
N TYR A 177 -0.11 -12.55 4.10
CA TYR A 177 -1.32 -12.82 3.32
C TYR A 177 -2.49 -13.26 4.19
N LEU A 178 -2.25 -14.19 5.12
CA LEU A 178 -3.29 -14.69 6.01
C LEU A 178 -3.86 -13.58 6.90
N THR A 179 -2.98 -12.75 7.48
CA THR A 179 -3.39 -11.65 8.37
C THR A 179 -4.14 -10.55 7.64
N ILE A 180 -3.71 -10.16 6.43
CA ILE A 180 -4.44 -9.19 5.60
C ILE A 180 -5.82 -9.72 5.21
N ASN A 181 -5.91 -10.97 4.74
CA ASN A 181 -7.20 -11.58 4.38
C ASN A 181 -8.14 -11.70 5.59
N LEU A 182 -7.61 -12.06 6.76
CA LEU A 182 -8.38 -12.11 8.00
C LEU A 182 -8.88 -10.71 8.41
N PHE A 183 -8.03 -9.69 8.31
CA PHE A 183 -8.40 -8.31 8.61
C PHE A 183 -9.50 -7.81 7.67
N VAL A 184 -9.35 -7.99 6.35
CA VAL A 184 -10.37 -7.61 5.35
C VAL A 184 -11.67 -8.35 5.61
N TYR A 185 -11.62 -9.66 5.92
CA TYR A 185 -12.81 -10.44 6.26
C TYR A 185 -13.52 -9.89 7.51
N ILE A 186 -12.78 -9.54 8.58
CA ILE A 186 -13.34 -9.00 9.81
C ILE A 186 -13.96 -7.62 9.58
N VAL A 187 -13.27 -6.72 8.86
CA VAL A 187 -13.74 -5.36 8.58
C VAL A 187 -14.96 -5.38 7.67
N MET A 188 -14.92 -6.11 6.55
CA MET A 188 -16.06 -6.24 5.64
C MET A 188 -17.26 -6.88 6.32
N LYS A 189 -17.05 -7.90 7.16
CA LYS A 189 -18.13 -8.53 7.93
C LYS A 189 -18.73 -7.56 8.94
N ARG A 190 -17.93 -6.65 9.52
CA ARG A 190 -18.42 -5.62 10.43
C ARG A 190 -19.29 -4.60 9.71
N ASP A 191 -18.86 -4.08 8.57
CA ASP A 191 -19.64 -3.10 7.80
C ASP A 191 -20.92 -3.71 7.23
N PHE A 192 -20.85 -4.94 6.73
CA PHE A 192 -22.04 -5.67 6.29
C PHE A 192 -23.02 -5.88 7.45
N ARG A 193 -22.52 -6.28 8.63
CA ARG A 193 -23.35 -6.44 9.83
C ARG A 193 -24.00 -5.12 10.24
N ASN A 194 -23.27 -4.00 10.18
CA ASN A 194 -23.81 -2.69 10.53
C ASN A 194 -24.88 -2.21 9.54
N HIS A 195 -24.67 -2.43 8.23
CA HIS A 195 -25.68 -2.13 7.21
C HIS A 195 -26.93 -3.02 7.32
N LEU A 196 -26.74 -4.30 7.64
CA LEU A 196 -27.85 -5.23 7.89
C LEU A 196 -28.67 -4.78 9.11
N LEU A 197 -28.00 -4.43 10.21
CA LEU A 197 -28.66 -3.93 11.43
C LEU A 197 -29.44 -2.64 11.17
N MET A 198 -28.87 -1.69 10.42
CA MET A 198 -29.58 -0.47 10.03
C MET A 198 -30.81 -0.75 9.15
N SER A 199 -30.70 -1.70 8.21
CA SER A 199 -31.83 -2.08 7.34
C SER A 199 -32.96 -2.76 8.11
N ILE A 200 -32.63 -3.59 9.11
CA ILE A 200 -33.62 -4.24 9.99
C ILE A 200 -34.29 -3.19 10.90
N SER A 201 -33.53 -2.28 11.50
CA SER A 201 -34.09 -1.22 12.35
C SER A 201 -35.00 -0.26 11.59
N PHE A 202 -34.67 0.11 10.34
CA PHE A 202 -35.54 0.96 9.52
C PHE A 202 -36.75 0.20 8.94
N GLY A 203 -36.60 -1.08 8.62
CA GLY A 203 -37.70 -1.94 8.17
C GLY A 203 -38.78 -2.15 9.25
N ALA A 204 -38.36 -2.30 10.50
CA ALA A 204 -39.27 -2.44 11.65
C ALA A 204 -40.01 -1.13 12.02
N LEU A 205 -39.44 0.04 11.71
CA LEU A 205 -40.06 1.34 12.02
C LEU A 205 -41.12 1.78 11.00
N LYS A 206 -41.06 1.26 9.76
CA LYS A 206 -41.94 1.65 8.65
C LYS A 206 -43.44 1.29 8.87
N PRO A 207 -43.81 0.13 9.45
CA PRO A 207 -45.23 -0.15 9.75
C PRO A 207 -45.77 0.67 10.94
N TYR A 208 -44.94 1.07 11.90
CA TYR A 208 -45.39 1.84 13.07
C TYR A 208 -45.72 3.30 12.73
N LEU A 209 -44.99 3.90 11.79
CA LEU A 209 -45.27 5.26 11.30
C LEU A 209 -46.46 5.31 10.32
N ARG A 210 -46.85 4.17 9.71
CA ARG A 210 -48.06 4.12 8.87
C ARG A 210 -49.33 4.15 9.71
N MET A 211 -49.30 3.52 10.89
CA MET A 211 -50.46 3.46 11.79
C MET A 211 -50.75 4.78 12.52
N THR A 212 -49.75 5.65 12.67
CA THR A 212 -49.91 6.97 13.33
C THR A 212 -50.39 8.08 12.38
N ASN A 213 -50.20 7.93 11.06
CA ASN A 213 -50.70 8.88 10.08
C ASN A 213 -52.18 8.69 9.75
N ASP A 214 -52.72 7.47 9.80
CA ASP A 214 -54.16 7.23 9.61
C ASP A 214 -55.00 7.81 10.77
N VAL A 215 -54.47 7.81 12.00
CA VAL A 215 -55.13 8.46 13.14
C VAL A 215 -55.12 10.00 13.02
N ARG A 216 -54.15 10.58 12.32
CA ARG A 216 -54.06 12.04 12.13
C ARG A 216 -54.92 12.56 10.97
N MET A 217 -55.23 11.73 9.97
CA MET A 217 -56.20 12.10 8.90
C MET A 217 -57.66 12.11 9.37
N ALA A 218 -58.02 11.33 10.40
CA ALA A 218 -59.36 11.40 11.00
C ALA A 218 -59.62 12.67 11.82
N ARG A 219 -58.58 13.50 12.06
CA ARG A 219 -58.66 14.70 12.91
C ARG A 219 -58.40 16.02 12.16
N SER A 220 -58.46 16.02 10.83
CA SER A 220 -58.15 17.19 10.00
C SER A 220 -59.26 17.56 9.01
N THR A 221 -60.53 17.30 9.35
CA THR A 221 -61.70 17.86 8.63
C THR A 221 -62.25 19.15 9.24
N HIS A 222 -61.68 19.66 10.34
CA HIS A 222 -62.09 20.93 10.93
C HIS A 222 -60.88 21.79 11.30
N THR A 223 -60.49 22.66 10.36
CA THR A 223 -59.79 23.96 10.47
C THR A 223 -58.96 24.10 9.19
N GLY A 224 -59.39 24.78 8.13
CA GLY A 224 -60.03 26.08 8.15
C GLY A 224 -58.95 27.17 8.21
N ALA A 225 -58.44 27.52 7.02
CA ALA A 225 -57.96 28.84 6.61
C ALA A 225 -57.07 29.67 7.56
N GLN A 226 -55.82 29.90 7.16
CA GLN A 226 -55.13 31.22 7.10
C GLN A 226 -53.66 30.98 6.69
N ARG A 227 -53.25 31.38 5.46
CA ARG A 227 -52.76 32.70 5.02
C ARG A 227 -51.27 32.97 5.32
N MET A 228 -50.59 33.43 4.26
CA MET A 228 -49.40 34.29 4.20
C MET A 228 -48.04 33.63 4.52
N SER A 229 -47.18 33.41 3.52
CA SER A 229 -46.33 34.41 2.84
C SER A 229 -45.35 35.05 3.80
N TYR A 230 -44.08 34.62 3.79
CA TYR A 230 -42.96 35.53 4.00
C TYR A 230 -41.67 35.02 3.32
N SER A 231 -41.13 35.94 2.53
CA SER A 231 -39.89 35.92 1.76
C SER A 231 -38.70 36.32 2.63
N GLY A 232 -37.47 35.97 2.22
CA GLY A 232 -36.21 36.48 2.78
C GLY A 232 -35.12 35.39 2.79
N ILE A 233 -34.35 35.19 1.71
CA ILE A 233 -33.14 35.95 1.34
C ILE A 233 -32.23 36.21 2.54
N HIS A 234 -31.18 35.39 2.69
CA HIS A 234 -29.90 35.88 3.20
C HIS A 234 -28.74 35.08 2.59
N LYS A 235 -28.11 35.66 1.56
CA LYS A 235 -26.76 35.30 1.13
C LYS A 235 -25.79 35.74 2.24
N ARG A 236 -24.92 34.84 2.71
CA ARG A 236 -23.70 35.21 3.44
C ARG A 236 -22.49 34.87 2.58
N SER A 237 -21.79 35.93 2.20
CA SER A 237 -20.47 35.93 1.57
C SER A 237 -19.41 35.40 2.54
N VAL A 238 -18.56 34.49 2.06
CA VAL A 238 -17.35 34.01 2.74
C VAL A 238 -16.18 34.89 2.31
N PRO A 239 -15.36 35.43 3.24
CA PRO A 239 -14.11 36.05 2.86
C PRO A 239 -13.00 34.99 2.70
N SER A 240 -12.34 35.07 1.53
CA SER A 240 -11.06 34.45 1.22
C SER A 240 -9.98 34.97 2.16
N SER A 241 -9.30 34.09 2.89
CA SER A 241 -8.04 34.41 3.55
C SER A 241 -6.93 33.54 2.99
N SER A 242 -6.22 34.11 2.02
CA SER A 242 -4.87 33.73 1.62
C SER A 242 -3.95 33.71 2.84
N ARG A 243 -3.20 32.62 3.04
CA ARG A 243 -1.93 32.72 3.78
C ARG A 243 -0.91 31.70 3.28
N VAL A 244 0.07 32.28 2.61
CA VAL A 244 1.40 31.76 2.28
C VAL A 244 2.18 31.57 3.59
N ALA A 245 2.87 30.44 3.76
CA ALA A 245 4.08 30.35 4.58
C ALA A 245 4.83 29.03 4.31
N PHE A 246 6.01 29.21 3.70
CA PHE A 246 7.29 28.48 3.78
C PHE A 246 7.31 26.95 3.89
#